data_AF-A0A974HFS2-F1
#
_entry.id   AF-A0A974HFS2-F1
#
_cell.length_a   1.000
_cell.length_b   1.000
_cell.length_c   1.000
_cell.angle_alpha   90.00
_cell.angle_beta   90.00
_cell.angle_gamma   90.00
#
_symmetry.space_group_name_H-M   'P 1'
#
loop_
_entity.id
_entity.type
_entity.pdbx_description
1 polymer ?
#
loop_
_entity_poly.entity_id
_entity_poly.type
_entity_poly.pdbx_seq_one_letter_code
_entity_poly.pdbx_strand_id
1 'polypeptide(L)'
;MCLHNIVCSRWCEITFITQPYIFKKTTESGLHPHGYKHCQIYMFKHFVVYLLKCPCGLLYVGETTQKIKDRISKHKSTIRTGQTALPVPAHFQKSGHTVSQLKYQVIDTVPIPRRGGNRLLALHKLEMQWIHRLDTVWPRGLNKDYTPVMFIYQ
;
A
#
# COMPACT_ATOMS: atom_id res chain seq x y z
N MET A 1 -40.20 3.20 13.63
CA MET A 1 -40.48 2.77 12.24
C MET A 1 -39.16 2.77 11.48
N CYS A 2 -38.71 1.56 11.11
CA CYS A 2 -37.68 1.14 10.12
C CYS A 2 -36.33 1.89 10.02
N LEU A 3 -35.15 1.28 9.85
CA LEU A 3 -34.53 -0.03 10.15
C LEU A 3 -33.10 0.03 9.53
N HIS A 4 -32.12 -0.58 10.21
CA HIS A 4 -30.73 -0.93 9.80
C HIS A 4 -29.62 0.15 9.92
N ASN A 5 -28.65 0.06 10.86
CA ASN A 5 -27.56 -0.91 11.11
C ASN A 5 -26.27 -0.74 10.25
N ILE A 6 -25.13 -0.68 10.97
CA ILE A 6 -23.82 -1.31 10.70
C ILE A 6 -22.66 -0.45 10.12
N VAL A 7 -21.78 -0.06 11.05
CA VAL A 7 -20.29 -0.03 11.02
C VAL A 7 -19.59 1.12 10.29
N CYS A 8 -19.43 2.22 11.02
CA CYS A 8 -18.47 3.31 10.73
C CYS A 8 -17.32 3.32 11.75
N SER A 9 -16.61 2.19 11.93
CA SER A 9 -15.60 2.08 13.00
C SER A 9 -14.23 1.51 12.61
N ARG A 10 -13.96 1.17 11.34
CA ARG A 10 -12.70 0.45 10.99
C ARG A 10 -11.69 1.16 10.10
N TRP A 11 -11.89 2.47 9.86
CA TRP A 11 -10.90 3.31 9.15
C TRP A 11 -10.10 4.23 10.08
N CYS A 12 -10.50 4.35 11.35
CA CYS A 12 -9.74 5.08 12.37
C CYS A 12 -8.56 4.24 12.90
N GLU A 13 -8.65 2.91 12.91
CA GLU A 13 -7.63 2.07 13.54
C GLU A 13 -6.28 2.04 12.79
N ILE A 14 -6.25 2.21 11.47
CA ILE A 14 -4.96 2.28 10.73
C ILE A 14 -4.20 3.55 11.05
N THR A 15 -4.90 4.66 11.33
CA THR A 15 -4.23 5.89 11.79
C THR A 15 -3.64 5.77 13.19
N PHE A 16 -4.03 4.78 14.00
CA PHE A 16 -3.51 4.54 15.35
C PHE A 16 -2.40 3.48 15.44
N ILE A 17 -2.29 2.55 14.48
CA ILE A 17 -1.30 1.45 14.55
C ILE A 17 0.11 1.93 14.16
N THR A 18 0.22 2.98 13.33
CA THR A 18 1.52 3.62 13.06
C THR A 18 1.69 4.81 13.99
N GLN A 19 2.68 4.74 14.88
CA GLN A 19 3.15 5.79 15.81
C GLN A 19 2.84 7.24 15.40
N PRO A 20 2.61 8.16 16.36
CA PRO A 20 2.17 9.54 16.13
C PRO A 20 3.13 10.44 15.33
N TYR A 21 4.27 9.92 14.86
CA TYR A 21 5.36 10.69 14.24
C TYR A 21 5.42 10.65 12.71
N ILE A 22 4.62 9.82 12.02
CA ILE A 22 4.74 9.68 10.55
C ILE A 22 3.76 10.58 9.79
N PHE A 23 2.63 10.96 10.40
CA PHE A 23 1.64 11.82 9.77
C PHE A 23 1.85 13.27 10.17
N LYS A 24 2.76 13.98 9.48
CA LYS A 24 2.65 15.44 9.43
C LYS A 24 1.32 15.75 8.76
N LYS A 25 0.35 16.25 9.54
CA LYS A 25 -0.80 16.98 9.02
C LYS A 25 -0.24 18.07 8.11
N THR A 26 -0.53 17.99 6.82
CA THR A 26 -0.41 19.16 5.96
C THR A 26 -1.54 20.12 6.35
N THR A 27 -1.28 21.01 7.30
CA THR A 27 -1.86 22.37 7.31
C THR A 27 -1.45 23.04 6.00
N GLU A 28 -2.28 23.67 5.17
CA GLU A 28 -3.66 24.14 5.19
C GLU A 28 -4.25 23.88 3.78
N SER A 29 -5.49 23.42 3.60
CA SER A 29 -6.68 24.27 3.55
C SER A 29 -7.92 23.40 3.27
N GLY A 30 -9.02 23.66 3.99
CA GLY A 30 -10.39 23.32 3.56
C GLY A 30 -10.87 21.87 3.76
N LEU A 31 -11.76 21.70 4.75
CA LEU A 31 -12.75 20.60 4.88
C LEU A 31 -13.36 20.19 3.52
N HIS A 32 -13.68 18.90 3.31
CA HIS A 32 -15.00 18.43 2.81
C HIS A 32 -15.14 16.89 2.81
N PRO A 33 -16.36 16.34 2.99
CA PRO A 33 -16.66 14.99 3.47
C PRO A 33 -16.85 13.93 2.36
N HIS A 34 -15.89 13.80 1.45
CA HIS A 34 -15.92 12.70 0.48
C HIS A 34 -14.48 12.23 0.17
N GLY A 35 -14.12 11.03 0.61
CA GLY A 35 -12.77 10.45 0.65
C GLY A 35 -12.07 10.18 -0.70
N TYR A 36 -12.37 10.95 -1.74
CA TYR A 36 -11.90 10.75 -3.11
C TYR A 36 -10.77 11.68 -3.54
N LYS A 37 -10.58 12.84 -2.88
CA LYS A 37 -9.56 13.82 -3.31
C LYS A 37 -8.12 13.48 -2.90
N HIS A 38 -7.92 12.76 -1.79
CA HIS A 38 -6.58 12.30 -1.39
C HIS A 38 -5.99 11.30 -2.41
N CYS A 39 -6.84 10.52 -3.08
CA CYS A 39 -6.43 9.54 -4.07
C CYS A 39 -5.97 10.18 -5.39
N GLN A 40 -6.56 11.32 -5.80
CA GLN A 40 -6.26 11.97 -7.07
C GLN A 40 -4.84 12.58 -7.12
N ILE A 41 -4.36 13.15 -6.02
CA ILE A 41 -3.05 13.84 -5.95
C ILE A 41 -1.88 12.89 -6.25
N TYR A 42 -2.02 11.61 -5.88
CA TYR A 42 -0.94 10.63 -6.04
C TYR A 42 -1.03 9.80 -7.33
N MET A 43 -2.11 9.88 -8.10
CA MET A 43 -2.34 9.06 -9.31
C MET A 43 -1.19 9.07 -10.32
N PHE A 44 -0.50 10.22 -10.43
CA PHE A 44 0.58 10.46 -11.39
C PHE A 44 1.98 10.31 -10.78
N LYS A 45 2.10 9.88 -9.51
CA LYS A 45 3.40 9.72 -8.85
C LYS A 45 4.11 8.46 -9.35
N HIS A 46 5.42 8.60 -9.45
CA HIS A 46 6.41 7.58 -9.79
C HIS A 46 7.38 7.39 -8.63
N PHE A 47 8.10 6.27 -8.60
CA PHE A 47 9.04 5.92 -7.52
C PHE A 47 8.37 5.99 -6.15
N VAL A 48 7.30 5.22 -6.00
CA VAL A 48 6.48 5.20 -4.80
C VAL A 48 6.50 3.84 -4.15
N VAL A 49 6.38 3.84 -2.82
CA VAL A 49 6.03 2.67 -2.03
C VAL A 49 4.54 2.78 -1.70
N TYR A 50 3.82 1.70 -1.90
CA TYR A 50 2.38 1.62 -1.69
C TYR A 50 2.01 0.39 -0.84
N LEU A 51 0.85 0.49 -0.23
CA LEU A 51 0.22 -0.55 0.55
C LEU A 51 -1.02 -1.05 -0.19
N LEU A 52 -1.23 -2.36 -0.25
CA LEU A 52 -2.52 -2.97 -0.53
C LEU A 52 -3.07 -3.57 0.77
N LYS A 53 -4.38 -3.39 0.99
CA LYS A 53 -5.08 -3.97 2.13
C LYS A 53 -6.15 -4.94 1.67
N CYS A 54 -6.04 -6.17 2.18
CA CYS A 54 -7.06 -7.21 2.09
C CYS A 54 -8.27 -6.88 2.97
N PRO A 55 -9.49 -7.30 2.60
CA PRO A 55 -10.67 -7.24 3.49
C PRO A 55 -10.45 -7.96 4.83
N CYS A 56 -9.67 -9.04 4.81
CA CYS A 56 -9.24 -9.82 5.96
C CYS A 56 -8.25 -9.11 6.88
N GLY A 57 -7.77 -7.92 6.53
CA GLY A 57 -6.80 -7.15 7.33
C GLY A 57 -5.34 -7.34 6.92
N LEU A 58 -5.00 -8.41 6.19
CA LEU A 58 -3.63 -8.64 5.72
C LEU A 58 -3.17 -7.54 4.76
N LEU A 59 -1.88 -7.21 4.85
CA LEU A 59 -1.24 -6.13 4.10
C LEU A 59 -0.22 -6.67 3.10
N TYR A 60 -0.10 -5.99 1.97
CA TYR A 60 1.00 -6.16 1.01
C TYR A 60 1.68 -4.82 0.81
N VAL A 61 3.00 -4.77 0.95
CA VAL A 61 3.79 -3.60 0.55
C VAL A 61 4.43 -3.88 -0.79
N GLY A 62 4.38 -2.89 -1.68
CA GLY A 62 5.00 -2.96 -2.98
C GLY A 62 5.63 -1.62 -3.37
N GLU A 63 6.64 -1.66 -4.22
CA GLU A 63 7.17 -0.48 -4.90
C GLU A 63 6.79 -0.40 -6.38
N THR A 64 6.94 0.79 -6.96
CA THR A 64 6.86 0.99 -8.41
C THR A 64 7.63 2.22 -8.87
N THR A 65 8.38 2.09 -9.96
CA THR A 65 8.96 3.20 -10.73
C THR A 65 7.96 3.79 -11.74
N GLN A 66 6.94 3.02 -12.12
CA GLN A 66 5.83 3.44 -12.99
C GLN A 66 4.79 4.25 -12.21
N LYS A 67 3.81 4.84 -12.93
CA LYS A 67 2.68 5.53 -12.30
C LYS A 67 1.94 4.55 -11.38
N ILE A 68 1.61 5.00 -10.17
CA ILE A 68 0.89 4.14 -9.22
C ILE A 68 -0.44 3.64 -9.79
N LYS A 69 -1.16 4.47 -10.56
CA LYS A 69 -2.43 4.08 -11.18
C LYS A 69 -2.27 2.82 -12.06
N ASP A 70 -1.19 2.75 -12.83
CA ASP A 70 -0.93 1.62 -13.74
C ASP A 70 -0.58 0.37 -12.95
N ARG A 71 0.24 0.51 -11.89
CA ARG A 71 0.58 -0.60 -11.00
C ARG A 71 -0.65 -1.16 -10.28
N ILE A 72 -1.53 -0.30 -9.77
CA ILE A 72 -2.78 -0.73 -9.12
C ILE A 72 -3.72 -1.39 -10.13
N SER A 73 -3.82 -0.85 -11.35
CA SER A 73 -4.62 -1.45 -12.42
C SER A 73 -4.11 -2.84 -12.79
N LYS A 74 -2.77 -3.04 -12.83
CA LYS A 74 -2.16 -4.35 -13.04
C LYS A 74 -2.52 -5.33 -11.93
N HIS A 75 -2.37 -4.96 -10.65
CA HIS A 75 -2.78 -5.79 -9.51
C HIS A 75 -4.27 -6.19 -9.58
N LYS A 76 -5.14 -5.24 -9.91
CA LYS A 76 -6.57 -5.54 -10.12
C LYS A 76 -6.80 -6.51 -11.27
N SER A 77 -6.04 -6.38 -12.35
CA SER A 77 -6.11 -7.31 -13.47
C SER A 77 -5.69 -8.72 -13.07
N THR A 78 -4.56 -8.88 -12.38
CA THR A 78 -4.04 -10.19 -11.95
C THR A 78 -4.95 -10.90 -10.96
N ILE A 79 -5.67 -10.14 -10.11
CA ILE A 79 -6.71 -10.70 -9.22
C ILE A 79 -7.91 -11.19 -10.06
N ARG A 80 -8.41 -10.38 -10.99
CA ARG A 80 -9.55 -10.76 -11.84
C ARG A 80 -9.27 -11.99 -12.71
N THR A 81 -8.05 -12.12 -13.21
CA THR A 81 -7.64 -13.25 -14.05
C THR A 81 -7.13 -14.45 -13.26
N GLY A 82 -7.14 -14.41 -11.92
CA GLY A 82 -6.78 -15.55 -11.08
C GLY A 82 -5.32 -16.00 -11.24
N GLN A 83 -4.36 -15.07 -11.37
CA GLN A 83 -2.94 -15.42 -11.51
C GLN A 83 -2.32 -15.90 -10.19
N THR A 84 -2.63 -17.12 -9.77
CA THR A 84 -2.26 -17.71 -8.47
C THR A 84 -0.76 -17.95 -8.25
N ALA A 85 0.08 -17.77 -9.27
CA ALA A 85 1.54 -17.73 -9.07
C ALA A 85 1.97 -16.51 -8.21
N LEU A 86 1.17 -15.43 -8.22
CA LEU A 86 1.40 -14.21 -7.45
C LEU A 86 0.68 -14.28 -6.10
N PRO A 87 1.28 -13.76 -5.02
CA PRO A 87 0.76 -13.96 -3.66
C PRO A 87 -0.60 -13.28 -3.42
N VAL A 88 -0.78 -12.06 -3.94
CA VAL A 88 -2.03 -11.31 -3.74
C VAL A 88 -3.21 -11.98 -4.47
N PRO A 89 -3.16 -12.30 -5.78
CA PRO A 89 -4.22 -13.07 -6.44
C PRO A 89 -4.47 -14.44 -5.83
N ALA A 90 -3.41 -15.19 -5.47
CA ALA A 90 -3.54 -16.50 -4.83
C ALA A 90 -4.35 -16.42 -3.53
N HIS A 91 -4.03 -15.44 -2.69
CA HIS A 91 -4.76 -15.20 -1.45
C HIS A 91 -6.21 -14.79 -1.70
N PHE A 92 -6.46 -13.89 -2.66
CA PHE A 92 -7.81 -13.45 -2.99
C PHE A 92 -8.69 -14.60 -3.48
N GLN A 93 -8.15 -15.46 -4.34
CA GLN A 93 -8.84 -16.66 -4.81
C GLN A 93 -9.11 -17.64 -3.66
N LYS A 94 -8.10 -17.96 -2.85
CA LYS A 94 -8.23 -18.88 -1.70
C LYS A 94 -9.25 -18.39 -0.67
N SER A 95 -9.35 -17.08 -0.46
CA SER A 95 -10.20 -16.49 0.56
C SER A 95 -11.58 -16.05 0.04
N GLY A 96 -11.88 -16.28 -1.25
CA GLY A 96 -13.13 -15.83 -1.87
C GLY A 96 -13.29 -14.31 -1.91
N HIS A 97 -12.19 -13.54 -1.87
CA HIS A 97 -12.24 -12.09 -1.96
C HIS A 97 -12.29 -11.62 -3.42
N THR A 98 -12.93 -10.48 -3.63
CA THR A 98 -13.09 -9.87 -4.95
C THR A 98 -12.27 -8.60 -5.08
N VAL A 99 -11.92 -8.26 -6.32
CA VAL A 99 -11.09 -7.08 -6.64
C VAL A 99 -11.71 -5.75 -6.17
N SER A 100 -13.04 -5.66 -6.06
CA SER A 100 -13.74 -4.46 -5.60
C SER A 100 -13.48 -4.15 -4.13
N GLN A 101 -13.11 -5.17 -3.35
CA GLN A 101 -12.82 -5.05 -1.92
C GLN A 101 -11.35 -4.69 -1.64
N LEU A 102 -10.48 -4.74 -2.66
CA LEU A 102 -9.08 -4.36 -2.55
C LEU A 102 -8.95 -2.86 -2.31
N LYS A 103 -8.27 -2.48 -1.23
CA LYS A 103 -7.93 -1.09 -0.91
C LYS A 103 -6.44 -0.87 -1.12
N TYR A 104 -6.06 0.36 -1.43
CA TYR A 104 -4.64 0.74 -1.56
C TYR A 104 -4.39 2.16 -1.11
N GLN A 105 -3.13 2.46 -0.78
CA GLN A 105 -2.65 3.79 -0.43
C GLN A 105 -1.17 3.93 -0.79
N VAL A 106 -0.74 5.12 -1.23
CA VAL A 106 0.68 5.47 -1.29
C VAL A 106 1.15 5.83 0.12
N ILE A 107 2.20 5.17 0.59
CA ILE A 107 2.75 5.37 1.93
C ILE A 107 4.08 6.12 1.93
N ASP A 108 4.81 6.10 0.80
CA ASP A 108 6.04 6.86 0.68
C ASP A 108 6.44 7.11 -0.79
N THR A 109 7.36 8.06 -1.02
CA THR A 109 7.89 8.39 -2.34
C THR A 109 9.36 8.73 -2.28
N VAL A 110 10.15 8.23 -3.23
CA VAL A 110 11.56 8.61 -3.36
C VAL A 110 11.67 9.85 -4.24
N PRO A 111 12.10 11.01 -3.71
CA PRO A 111 12.30 12.21 -4.52
C PRO A 111 13.44 12.02 -5.53
N ILE A 112 13.53 12.90 -6.50
CA ILE A 112 14.65 12.91 -7.44
C ILE A 112 15.93 13.31 -6.66
N PRO A 113 17.01 12.51 -6.71
CA PRO A 113 18.25 12.83 -6.00
C PRO A 113 18.88 14.12 -6.53
N ARG A 114 19.28 15.03 -5.63
CA ARG A 114 19.89 16.31 -6.02
C ARG A 114 21.37 16.24 -6.41
N ARG A 115 22.11 15.22 -5.93
CA ARG A 115 23.57 15.09 -6.08
C ARG A 115 23.97 13.74 -6.71
N GLY A 116 23.11 13.19 -7.57
CA GLY A 116 23.26 11.82 -8.07
C GLY A 116 22.87 10.77 -7.04
N GLY A 117 23.14 9.50 -7.34
CA GLY A 117 22.78 8.35 -6.52
C GLY A 117 21.74 7.44 -7.17
N ASN A 118 21.73 6.17 -6.77
CA ASN A 118 20.84 5.18 -7.34
C ASN A 118 19.44 5.29 -6.72
N ARG A 119 18.53 6.01 -7.40
CA ARG A 119 17.14 6.20 -6.97
C ARG A 119 16.35 4.90 -6.86
N LEU A 120 16.66 3.91 -7.71
CA LEU A 120 16.03 2.59 -7.65
C LEU A 120 16.46 1.83 -6.40
N LEU A 121 17.75 1.87 -6.05
CA LEU A 121 18.24 1.30 -4.79
C LEU A 121 17.59 1.98 -3.57
N ALA A 122 17.42 3.30 -3.60
CA ALA A 122 16.71 4.01 -2.55
C ALA A 122 15.23 3.57 -2.43
N LEU A 123 14.56 3.29 -3.55
CA LEU A 123 13.20 2.77 -3.58
C LEU A 123 13.13 1.37 -2.96
N HIS A 124 14.02 0.46 -3.35
CA HIS A 124 14.12 -0.88 -2.79
C HIS A 124 14.37 -0.89 -1.29
N LYS A 125 15.29 -0.03 -0.81
CA LYS A 125 15.55 0.12 0.62
C LYS A 125 14.31 0.61 1.36
N LEU A 126 13.57 1.54 0.78
CA LEU A 126 12.35 2.08 1.37
C LEU A 126 11.22 1.05 1.43
N GLU A 127 10.99 0.31 0.34
CA GLU A 127 10.02 -0.80 0.31
C GLU A 127 10.32 -1.81 1.42
N MET A 128 11.58 -2.22 1.53
CA MET A 128 12.01 -3.19 2.53
C MET A 128 11.79 -2.69 3.96
N GLN A 129 12.13 -1.43 4.24
CA GLN A 129 11.88 -0.81 5.55
C GLN A 129 10.39 -0.84 5.90
N TRP A 130 9.51 -0.61 4.92
CA TRP A 130 8.07 -0.68 5.12
C TRP A 130 7.56 -2.11 5.30
N ILE A 131 8.05 -3.09 4.53
CA ILE A 131 7.73 -4.51 4.72
C ILE A 131 8.10 -4.96 6.14
N HIS A 132 9.30 -4.59 6.59
CA HIS A 132 9.77 -4.94 7.94
C HIS A 132 8.96 -4.24 9.03
N ARG A 133 8.76 -2.92 8.90
CA ARG A 133 8.02 -2.11 9.90
C ARG A 133 6.56 -2.53 10.05
N LEU A 134 5.92 -2.92 8.95
CA LEU A 134 4.50 -3.32 8.93
C LEU A 134 4.29 -4.84 9.03
N ASP A 135 5.38 -5.61 9.11
CA ASP A 135 5.38 -7.08 9.26
C ASP A 135 4.48 -7.77 8.21
N THR A 136 4.65 -7.38 6.94
CA THR A 136 3.74 -7.81 5.86
C THR A 136 4.15 -9.12 5.22
N VAL A 137 5.10 -9.86 5.78
CA VAL A 137 5.54 -11.17 5.27
C VAL A 137 4.54 -12.25 5.69
N TRP A 138 4.24 -13.20 4.80
CA TRP A 138 3.41 -14.35 5.09
C TRP A 138 3.96 -15.14 6.30
N PRO A 139 3.13 -15.56 7.27
CA PRO A 139 1.67 -15.57 7.26
C PRO A 139 0.98 -14.31 7.83
N ARG A 140 1.73 -13.33 8.32
CA ARG A 140 1.17 -12.12 8.96
C ARG A 140 0.81 -11.01 7.96
N GLY A 141 1.32 -11.11 6.73
CA GLY A 141 0.86 -10.34 5.57
C GLY A 141 0.90 -11.13 4.27
N LEU A 142 0.96 -10.42 3.15
CA LEU A 142 0.84 -10.96 1.78
C LEU A 142 2.15 -10.89 0.97
N ASN A 143 3.23 -10.32 1.50
CA ASN A 143 4.56 -10.45 0.89
C ASN A 143 5.08 -11.87 1.12
N LYS A 144 5.67 -12.51 0.09
CA LYS A 144 6.23 -13.87 0.24
C LYS A 144 7.48 -13.84 1.12
N ASP A 145 8.36 -12.90 0.84
CA ASP A 145 9.66 -12.68 1.46
C ASP A 145 10.13 -11.25 1.14
N TYR A 146 11.28 -10.88 1.72
CA TYR A 146 12.11 -9.76 1.27
C TYR A 146 13.57 -10.14 1.54
N THR A 147 14.50 -9.66 0.71
CA THR A 147 15.91 -10.03 0.85
C THR A 147 16.66 -9.03 1.75
N PRO A 148 17.12 -9.41 2.96
CA PRO A 148 17.76 -8.48 3.90
C PRO A 148 19.17 -8.03 3.47
N VAL A 149 19.79 -8.67 2.47
CA VAL A 149 21.20 -8.36 2.09
C VAL A 149 21.45 -6.90 1.70
N MET A 150 20.43 -6.09 1.39
CA MET A 150 20.64 -4.65 1.20
C MET A 150 20.97 -3.87 2.49
N PHE A 151 20.92 -4.52 3.66
CA PHE A 151 21.43 -3.99 4.93
C PHE A 151 22.94 -4.20 5.12
N ILE A 152 23.52 -5.23 4.51
CA ILE A 152 24.84 -5.76 4.91
C ILE A 152 25.98 -5.09 4.16
N TYR A 153 25.73 -4.58 2.95
CA TYR A 153 26.74 -3.91 2.13
C TYR A 153 26.37 -2.43 1.95
N GLN A 154 26.87 -1.58 2.85
CA GLN A 154 26.93 -0.12 2.70
C GLN A 154 28.32 0.37 3.04
#